data_AF-A0ABD5GAE1-F1
#
_entry.id   AF-A0ABD5GAE1-F1
#
_cell.length_a   1.000
_cell.length_b   1.000
_cell.length_c   1.000
_cell.angle_alpha   90.00
_cell.angle_beta   90.00
_cell.angle_gamma   90.00
#
_symmetry.space_group_name_H-M   'P 1'
#
loop_
_entity.id
_entity.type
_entity.pdbx_description
1 polymer ?
#
loop_
_entity_poly.entity_id
_entity_poly.type
_entity_poly.pdbx_seq_one_letter_code
_entity_poly.pdbx_strand_id
1 'polypeptide(L)'
;MNPTFRYAGSALLLASALACQAREQPQAAVTGTTPACQPPTSAPAPTAAQADFDRYSWQLFIALNWPVQAGQRGQPDCSQPLGSPGPTVWQSYKDVNEIFLPNGQNPGPWNTPMSARSLGLINIAALKNTSVVQAVDQAVGGWLIDQRGNPTYYDIAANEVSYDYIVQNHFYDLSVVSQARNIAFPAQATEIKAAWRVLTPQDNAARYFTTRAQVAQFNSQGVATGTTVEATLGLVGLHIIVKAPGYPQWVWSTFEQVDNVPGGSGSASPYSYYDASAPASSVNQSPCTWQQQGSDLICVPKPGTTFQTPDPLTRVTPIASDTAAVNAQYQQNVQQSVLRYYQLVTTQRPLMPDNPGNPLGQPTPALSANVTMESYIQPNSSCMNCHSMATAKNSPYKSDFSYLFKFAKAPALAALNKDEE
;
A
#
# COMPACT_ATOMS: atom_id res chain seq x y z
N MET A 1 5.61 81.30 49.16
CA MET A 1 6.57 81.19 50.28
C MET A 1 6.99 79.74 50.39
N ASN A 2 8.32 79.51 50.33
CA ASN A 2 9.15 78.31 50.58
C ASN A 2 8.52 77.04 51.19
N PRO A 3 9.17 75.84 51.11
CA PRO A 3 10.46 75.52 50.46
C PRO A 3 10.56 74.14 49.74
N THR A 4 11.68 74.00 49.05
CA THR A 4 12.45 72.80 48.71
C THR A 4 12.54 71.70 49.78
N PHE A 5 12.60 70.43 49.35
CA PHE A 5 13.35 69.36 50.01
C PHE A 5 14.04 68.41 49.01
N ARG A 6 15.30 68.08 49.33
CA ARG A 6 16.22 67.08 48.76
C ARG A 6 15.88 65.70 49.36
N TYR A 7 16.20 64.50 48.84
CA TYR A 7 17.50 63.88 48.54
C TYR A 7 17.29 62.43 48.04
N ALA A 8 18.32 61.89 47.36
CA ALA A 8 18.73 60.48 47.23
C ALA A 8 17.74 59.52 46.53
N GLY A 9 18.14 58.67 45.59
CA GLY A 9 19.43 58.15 45.19
C GLY A 9 19.14 56.72 44.68
N SER A 10 19.65 56.36 43.50
CA SER A 10 19.94 54.98 43.10
C SER A 10 20.45 55.01 41.67
N ALA A 11 21.76 54.82 41.51
CA ALA A 11 22.37 54.53 40.22
C ALA A 11 21.98 53.09 39.83
N LEU A 12 21.18 52.95 38.78
CA LEU A 12 21.02 51.69 38.08
C LEU A 12 21.83 51.75 36.79
N LEU A 13 22.86 50.89 36.74
CA LEU A 13 23.71 50.62 35.60
C LEU A 13 22.86 50.19 34.40
N LEU A 14 22.84 51.01 33.34
CA LEU A 14 22.39 50.58 32.02
C LEU A 14 23.45 49.68 31.40
N ALA A 15 23.25 48.36 31.51
CA ALA A 15 23.91 47.42 30.62
C ALA A 15 23.14 47.39 29.29
N SER A 16 23.72 48.01 28.27
CA SER A 16 23.25 47.92 26.88
C SER A 16 23.38 46.48 26.37
N ALA A 17 22.28 45.73 26.39
CA ALA A 17 22.18 44.49 25.64
C ALA A 17 22.05 44.83 24.15
N LEU A 18 23.15 44.72 23.41
CA LEU A 18 23.14 44.64 21.96
C LEU A 18 22.28 43.44 21.57
N ALA A 19 21.09 43.70 21.05
CA ALA A 19 20.29 42.68 20.39
C ALA A 19 21.08 42.17 19.19
N CYS A 20 21.64 40.97 19.33
CA CYS A 20 22.19 40.22 18.22
C CYS A 20 21.02 39.88 17.30
N GLN A 21 20.81 40.66 16.24
CA GLN A 21 19.93 40.25 15.15
C GLN A 21 20.54 39.01 14.54
N ALA A 22 20.02 37.85 14.92
CA ALA A 22 20.27 36.61 14.21
C ALA A 22 19.79 36.81 12.77
N ARG A 23 20.75 37.06 11.89
CA ARG A 23 20.55 37.08 10.44
C ARG A 23 20.02 35.69 10.08
N GLU A 24 18.73 35.58 9.74
CA GLU A 24 18.19 34.37 9.14
C GLU A 24 19.12 33.98 7.99
N GLN A 25 19.78 32.83 8.14
CA GLN A 25 20.55 32.28 7.03
C GLN A 25 19.56 32.03 5.89
N PRO A 26 19.91 32.35 4.64
CA PRO A 26 19.09 31.96 3.50
C PRO A 26 18.97 30.44 3.57
N GLN A 27 17.75 29.95 3.79
CA GLN A 27 17.43 28.54 3.66
C GLN A 27 17.93 28.12 2.28
N ALA A 28 18.88 27.18 2.26
CA ALA A 28 19.45 26.69 1.02
C ALA A 28 18.29 26.34 0.08
N ALA A 29 18.33 26.92 -1.13
CA ALA A 29 17.33 26.64 -2.15
C ALA A 29 17.23 25.12 -2.29
N VAL A 30 16.07 24.57 -1.93
CA VAL A 30 15.75 23.17 -2.19
C VAL A 30 15.86 23.04 -3.70
N THR A 31 16.88 22.34 -4.20
CA THR A 31 16.97 21.96 -5.60
C THR A 31 15.80 21.03 -5.87
N GLY A 32 14.66 21.60 -6.24
CA GLY A 32 13.46 20.86 -6.61
C GLY A 32 13.79 20.03 -7.84
N THR A 33 14.03 18.75 -7.64
CA THR A 33 14.11 17.79 -8.74
C THR A 33 12.72 17.72 -9.36
N THR A 34 12.58 18.17 -10.60
CA THR A 34 11.35 18.02 -11.38
C THR A 34 10.88 16.56 -11.33
N PRO A 35 9.58 16.29 -11.09
CA PRO A 35 9.04 14.94 -11.15
C PRO A 35 9.44 14.21 -12.44
N ALA A 36 10.04 13.03 -12.30
CA ALA A 36 10.45 12.21 -13.43
C ALA A 36 9.29 11.32 -13.89
N CYS A 37 9.06 11.28 -15.20
CA CYS A 37 8.02 10.47 -15.83
C CYS A 37 8.33 8.97 -15.80
N GLN A 38 9.61 8.61 -15.97
CA GLN A 38 10.05 7.22 -16.01
C GLN A 38 10.44 6.71 -14.62
N PRO A 39 10.14 5.44 -14.28
CA PRO A 39 10.56 4.87 -13.01
C PRO A 39 12.09 4.76 -12.93
N PRO A 40 12.68 4.85 -11.73
CA PRO A 40 14.10 4.60 -11.55
C PRO A 40 14.46 3.17 -11.95
N THR A 41 15.55 2.99 -12.70
CA THR A 41 15.99 1.69 -13.23
C THR A 41 16.82 0.88 -12.23
N SER A 42 17.29 1.50 -11.14
CA SER A 42 18.11 0.87 -10.12
C SER A 42 17.73 1.38 -8.74
N ALA A 43 17.65 0.48 -7.77
CA ALA A 43 17.54 0.86 -6.35
C ALA A 43 18.90 1.36 -5.82
N PRO A 44 18.91 2.15 -4.73
CA PRO A 44 20.13 2.46 -3.99
C PRO A 44 20.88 1.20 -3.54
N ALA A 45 22.16 1.31 -3.18
CA ALA A 45 22.91 0.17 -2.64
C ALA A 45 22.32 -0.31 -1.30
N PRO A 46 22.47 -1.60 -0.90
CA PRO A 46 21.84 -2.13 0.32
C PRO A 46 22.23 -1.40 1.60
N THR A 47 23.45 -0.85 1.64
CA THR A 47 24.02 -0.08 2.75
C THR A 47 23.69 1.41 2.71
N ALA A 48 22.97 1.88 1.68
CA ALA A 48 22.57 3.28 1.56
C ALA A 48 21.64 3.72 2.70
N ALA A 49 21.57 5.02 2.92
CA ALA A 49 20.75 5.60 3.96
C ALA A 49 19.26 5.36 3.68
N GLN A 50 18.43 5.36 4.73
CA GLN A 50 16.98 5.20 4.59
C GLN A 50 16.39 6.25 3.65
N ALA A 51 16.86 7.50 3.76
CA ALA A 51 16.40 8.60 2.92
C ALA A 51 16.63 8.37 1.42
N ASP A 52 17.66 7.61 1.02
CA ASP A 52 17.91 7.30 -0.40
C ASP A 52 16.88 6.30 -0.93
N PHE A 53 16.51 5.30 -0.13
CA PHE A 53 15.42 4.37 -0.44
C PHE A 53 14.06 5.09 -0.45
N ASP A 54 13.85 6.03 0.47
CA ASP A 54 12.62 6.81 0.51
C ASP A 54 12.48 7.73 -0.72
N ARG A 55 13.58 8.33 -1.20
CA ARG A 55 13.60 9.06 -2.48
C ARG A 55 13.30 8.14 -3.67
N TYR A 56 13.91 6.95 -3.70
CA TYR A 56 13.64 5.94 -4.72
C TYR A 56 12.15 5.54 -4.75
N SER A 57 11.56 5.30 -3.58
CA SER A 57 10.13 5.01 -3.44
C SER A 57 9.24 6.13 -3.94
N TRP A 58 9.58 7.39 -3.64
CA TRP A 58 8.84 8.55 -4.16
C TRP A 58 8.96 8.68 -5.69
N GLN A 59 10.14 8.43 -6.26
CA GLN A 59 10.32 8.41 -7.72
C GLN A 59 9.48 7.31 -8.38
N LEU A 60 9.44 6.11 -7.80
CA LEU A 60 8.53 5.04 -8.23
C LEU A 60 7.07 5.47 -8.13
N PHE A 61 6.65 6.00 -6.98
CA PHE A 61 5.26 6.42 -6.76
C PHE A 61 4.82 7.49 -7.77
N ILE A 62 5.69 8.45 -8.09
CA ILE A 62 5.43 9.48 -9.10
C ILE A 62 5.30 8.87 -10.49
N ALA A 63 6.29 8.09 -10.93
CA ALA A 63 6.31 7.50 -12.27
C ALA A 63 5.14 6.53 -12.50
N LEU A 64 4.81 5.71 -11.49
CA LEU A 64 3.68 4.79 -11.56
C LEU A 64 2.33 5.52 -11.58
N ASN A 65 2.25 6.72 -11.02
CA ASN A 65 1.05 7.56 -11.05
C ASN A 65 1.06 8.58 -12.21
N TRP A 66 2.01 8.49 -13.14
CA TRP A 66 1.97 9.25 -14.37
C TRP A 66 0.82 8.75 -15.27
N PRO A 67 0.19 9.61 -16.09
CA PRO A 67 -0.73 9.16 -17.13
C PRO A 67 -0.14 8.04 -17.99
N VAL A 68 -0.92 7.00 -18.28
CA VAL A 68 -0.48 5.90 -19.14
C VAL A 68 -0.60 6.27 -20.62
N GLN A 69 0.36 5.83 -21.43
CA GLN A 69 0.31 5.92 -22.88
C GLN A 69 -0.85 5.08 -23.43
N ALA A 70 -1.69 5.70 -24.27
CA ALA A 70 -2.85 5.04 -24.84
C ALA A 70 -2.46 3.75 -25.60
N GLY A 71 -3.09 2.63 -25.23
CA GLY A 71 -2.82 1.32 -25.83
C GLY A 71 -1.52 0.65 -25.40
N GLN A 72 -0.73 1.25 -24.50
CA GLN A 72 0.53 0.72 -24.01
C GLN A 72 0.51 0.63 -22.49
N ARG A 73 -0.01 -0.49 -21.96
CA ARG A 73 -0.09 -0.72 -20.52
C ARG A 73 1.31 -0.68 -19.92
N GLY A 74 1.41 -0.05 -18.75
CA GLY A 74 2.65 0.07 -18.00
C GLY A 74 3.66 1.08 -18.55
N GLN A 75 3.36 1.75 -19.67
CA GLN A 75 4.23 2.78 -20.25
C GLN A 75 3.68 4.17 -19.94
N PRO A 76 4.43 5.07 -19.32
CA PRO A 76 3.96 6.42 -19.06
C PRO A 76 3.92 7.26 -20.34
N ASP A 77 2.90 8.12 -20.47
CA ASP A 77 2.86 9.17 -21.49
C ASP A 77 3.63 10.41 -20.99
N CYS A 78 4.92 10.46 -21.31
CA CYS A 78 5.76 11.59 -20.93
C CYS A 78 5.48 12.88 -21.71
N SER A 79 4.55 12.88 -22.67
CA SER A 79 4.06 14.10 -23.31
C SER A 79 3.01 14.83 -22.45
N GLN A 80 2.40 14.13 -21.50
CA GLN A 80 1.41 14.67 -20.58
C GLN A 80 2.04 15.08 -19.25
N PRO A 81 1.57 16.17 -18.62
CA PRO A 81 2.00 16.51 -17.28
C PRO A 81 1.45 15.52 -16.23
N LEU A 82 2.19 15.34 -15.14
CA LEU A 82 1.73 14.61 -13.96
C LEU A 82 0.38 15.15 -13.47
N GLY A 83 -0.57 14.26 -13.19
CA GLY A 83 -1.91 14.63 -12.74
C GLY A 83 -2.90 14.93 -13.87
N SER A 84 -2.51 14.75 -15.14
CA SER A 84 -3.48 14.79 -16.24
C SER A 84 -4.59 13.74 -16.06
N PRO A 85 -5.82 14.00 -16.54
CA PRO A 85 -6.92 13.07 -16.42
C PRO A 85 -6.64 11.73 -17.13
N GLY A 86 -7.18 10.64 -16.58
CA GLY A 86 -7.09 9.31 -17.15
C GLY A 86 -6.45 8.30 -16.19
N PRO A 87 -6.36 7.03 -16.61
CA PRO A 87 -5.69 6.01 -15.83
C PRO A 87 -4.19 6.27 -15.75
N THR A 88 -3.59 5.92 -14.62
CA THR A 88 -2.15 5.98 -14.43
C THR A 88 -1.45 4.70 -14.93
N VAL A 89 -0.12 4.74 -15.03
CA VAL A 89 0.72 3.60 -15.39
C VAL A 89 0.35 2.35 -14.61
N TRP A 90 0.31 2.41 -13.27
CA TRP A 90 0.00 1.23 -12.48
C TRP A 90 -1.47 0.82 -12.57
N GLN A 91 -2.40 1.76 -12.77
CA GLN A 91 -3.81 1.44 -12.98
C GLN A 91 -4.05 0.70 -14.30
N SER A 92 -3.08 0.73 -15.22
CA SER A 92 -3.12 -0.05 -16.46
C SER A 92 -2.52 -1.46 -16.33
N TYR A 93 -1.82 -1.75 -15.23
CA TYR A 93 -1.33 -3.11 -14.96
C TYR A 93 -2.49 -4.10 -14.86
N LYS A 94 -2.24 -5.36 -15.27
CA LYS A 94 -3.23 -6.43 -15.15
C LYS A 94 -3.42 -6.80 -13.69
N ASP A 95 -4.67 -6.80 -13.25
CA ASP A 95 -5.04 -7.26 -11.91
C ASP A 95 -5.11 -8.80 -11.85
N VAL A 96 -5.29 -9.35 -10.64
CA VAL A 96 -5.41 -10.81 -10.46
C VAL A 96 -6.56 -11.45 -11.26
N ASN A 97 -7.62 -10.70 -11.58
CA ASN A 97 -8.74 -11.20 -12.38
C ASN A 97 -8.40 -11.21 -13.88
N GLU A 98 -7.54 -10.31 -14.35
CA GLU A 98 -7.02 -10.30 -15.72
C GLU A 98 -5.87 -11.31 -15.92
N ILE A 99 -5.17 -11.71 -14.85
CA ILE A 99 -4.05 -12.69 -14.91
C ILE A 99 -4.54 -14.13 -14.72
N PHE A 100 -5.38 -14.37 -13.70
CA PHE A 100 -5.79 -15.71 -13.29
C PHE A 100 -7.24 -16.00 -13.68
N LEU A 101 -7.44 -16.21 -14.98
CA LEU A 101 -8.75 -16.45 -15.56
C LEU A 101 -9.40 -17.75 -15.02
N PRO A 102 -10.75 -17.84 -15.05
CA PRO A 102 -11.45 -19.09 -14.76
C PRO A 102 -10.89 -20.27 -15.56
N ASN A 103 -10.91 -21.45 -14.96
CA ASN A 103 -10.43 -22.69 -15.59
C ASN A 103 -8.94 -22.65 -16.00
N GLY A 104 -8.11 -21.83 -15.34
CA GLY A 104 -6.67 -21.76 -15.62
C GLY A 104 -6.35 -21.36 -17.05
N GLN A 105 -7.23 -20.56 -17.69
CA GLN A 105 -7.07 -20.17 -19.09
C GLN A 105 -5.90 -19.20 -19.28
N ASN A 106 -5.26 -19.26 -20.44
CA ASN A 106 -4.22 -18.31 -20.82
C ASN A 106 -4.84 -16.89 -20.89
N PRO A 107 -4.31 -15.91 -20.13
CA PRO A 107 -4.84 -14.54 -20.07
C PRO A 107 -4.61 -13.71 -21.34
N GLY A 108 -3.90 -14.25 -22.34
CA GLY A 108 -3.68 -13.61 -23.64
C GLY A 108 -2.51 -12.62 -23.63
N PRO A 109 -2.47 -11.65 -24.56
CA PRO A 109 -1.38 -10.67 -24.62
C PRO A 109 -1.47 -9.62 -23.49
N TRP A 110 -0.35 -8.96 -23.20
CA TRP A 110 -0.28 -7.88 -22.22
C TRP A 110 -1.19 -6.70 -22.58
N ASN A 111 -1.08 -6.15 -23.79
CA ASN A 111 -1.79 -4.95 -24.23
C ASN A 111 -3.25 -5.17 -24.68
N THR A 112 -4.01 -6.04 -24.00
CA THR A 112 -5.47 -6.10 -24.18
C THR A 112 -6.15 -4.84 -23.62
N PRO A 113 -7.33 -4.41 -24.13
CA PRO A 113 -8.08 -3.31 -23.54
C PRO A 113 -8.30 -3.48 -22.04
N MET A 114 -8.30 -2.38 -21.28
CA MET A 114 -8.55 -2.40 -19.83
C MET A 114 -9.96 -2.87 -19.54
N SER A 115 -10.06 -3.94 -18.74
CA SER A 115 -11.34 -4.40 -18.21
C SER A 115 -11.81 -3.46 -17.09
N ALA A 116 -13.12 -3.35 -16.89
CA ALA A 116 -13.63 -2.69 -15.69
C ALA A 116 -13.14 -3.46 -14.45
N ARG A 117 -12.52 -2.75 -13.49
CA ARG A 117 -12.06 -3.36 -12.24
C ARG A 117 -13.28 -3.89 -11.48
N SER A 118 -13.18 -5.12 -11.00
CA SER A 118 -14.20 -5.76 -10.16
C SER A 118 -13.57 -6.14 -8.83
N LEU A 119 -13.88 -5.40 -7.77
CA LEU A 119 -13.28 -5.58 -6.46
C LEU A 119 -14.23 -6.28 -5.50
N GLY A 120 -13.79 -7.41 -4.97
CA GLY A 120 -14.39 -8.05 -3.79
C GLY A 120 -13.63 -7.69 -2.52
N LEU A 121 -14.09 -8.22 -1.38
CA LEU A 121 -13.19 -8.34 -0.24
C LEU A 121 -12.17 -9.42 -0.57
N ILE A 122 -10.91 -9.06 -0.47
CA ILE A 122 -9.85 -10.03 -0.32
C ILE A 122 -10.02 -10.53 1.13
N ASN A 123 -10.69 -11.68 1.35
CA ASN A 123 -10.95 -12.18 2.70
C ASN A 123 -9.65 -12.65 3.33
N ILE A 124 -9.13 -11.92 4.31
CA ILE A 124 -7.77 -12.16 4.80
C ILE A 124 -7.78 -12.87 6.14
N ALA A 125 -7.60 -14.19 6.09
CA ALA A 125 -7.19 -14.89 7.28
C ALA A 125 -5.77 -14.46 7.68
N ALA A 126 -5.59 -14.16 8.95
CA ALA A 126 -4.26 -14.03 9.51
C ALA A 126 -4.31 -14.56 10.93
N LEU A 127 -4.28 -15.87 11.05
CA LEU A 127 -3.84 -16.48 12.29
C LEU A 127 -2.32 -16.46 12.27
N LYS A 128 -1.72 -15.52 13.02
CA LYS A 128 -0.38 -15.76 13.56
C LYS A 128 -0.50 -17.05 14.35
N ASN A 129 0.14 -18.12 13.87
CA ASN A 129 0.39 -19.38 14.58
C ASN A 129 -0.54 -20.59 14.29
N THR A 130 -1.16 -20.71 13.12
CA THR A 130 -1.70 -22.02 12.68
C THR A 130 -0.99 -22.53 11.44
N SER A 131 -0.69 -23.82 11.44
CA SER A 131 -0.04 -24.59 10.36
C SER A 131 -0.89 -24.72 9.08
N VAL A 132 -1.92 -23.88 8.94
CA VAL A 132 -2.93 -23.94 7.86
C VAL A 132 -2.92 -22.58 7.16
N VAL A 133 -2.02 -22.44 6.19
CA VAL A 133 -1.96 -21.29 5.27
C VAL A 133 -2.70 -21.68 4.00
N GLN A 134 -4.03 -21.54 4.01
CA GLN A 134 -4.89 -21.79 2.84
C GLN A 134 -5.63 -20.50 2.48
N ALA A 135 -5.41 -20.07 1.24
CA ALA A 135 -6.08 -19.03 0.46
C ALA A 135 -6.33 -17.65 1.13
N VAL A 136 -5.60 -16.65 0.61
CA VAL A 136 -5.91 -15.20 0.64
C VAL A 136 -5.39 -14.36 1.83
N ASP A 137 -4.23 -14.71 2.37
CA ASP A 137 -3.62 -14.04 3.55
C ASP A 137 -2.87 -12.71 3.23
N GLN A 138 -3.53 -11.66 2.70
CA GLN A 138 -2.82 -10.46 2.18
C GLN A 138 -2.98 -9.13 2.92
N ALA A 139 -4.00 -8.88 3.74
CA ALA A 139 -4.16 -7.72 4.66
C ALA A 139 -4.61 -8.16 6.07
N VAL A 140 -3.74 -8.04 7.05
CA VAL A 140 -3.88 -8.82 8.27
C VAL A 140 -5.02 -8.32 9.16
N GLY A 141 -5.98 -9.20 9.44
CA GLY A 141 -6.78 -9.17 10.66
C GLY A 141 -8.29 -8.98 10.49
N GLY A 142 -8.84 -8.70 9.31
CA GLY A 142 -10.29 -8.55 9.17
C GLY A 142 -10.69 -7.74 7.95
N TRP A 143 -11.99 -7.47 7.84
CA TRP A 143 -12.46 -6.35 7.02
C TRP A 143 -12.03 -5.02 7.65
N LEU A 144 -12.07 -3.94 6.87
CA LEU A 144 -11.80 -2.59 7.34
C LEU A 144 -12.92 -1.67 6.87
N ILE A 145 -13.71 -1.15 7.81
CA ILE A 145 -14.85 -0.26 7.58
C ILE A 145 -14.46 1.17 7.92
N ASP A 146 -14.66 2.09 6.98
CA ASP A 146 -14.37 3.50 7.16
C ASP A 146 -15.36 4.21 8.10
N GLN A 147 -15.07 5.46 8.48
CA GLN A 147 -15.91 6.27 9.37
C GLN A 147 -17.28 6.63 8.77
N ARG A 148 -17.55 6.27 7.50
CA ARG A 148 -18.87 6.39 6.87
C ARG A 148 -19.60 5.05 6.75
N GLY A 149 -19.07 3.98 7.35
CA GLY A 149 -19.68 2.64 7.32
C GLY A 149 -19.46 1.90 6.00
N ASN A 150 -18.54 2.34 5.15
CA ASN A 150 -18.24 1.69 3.88
C ASN A 150 -17.03 0.75 4.01
N PRO A 151 -17.03 -0.40 3.34
CA PRO A 151 -15.88 -1.28 3.33
C PRO A 151 -14.72 -0.72 2.50
N THR A 152 -13.53 -1.06 2.94
CA THR A 152 -12.28 -0.87 2.20
C THR A 152 -12.04 -2.08 1.31
N TYR A 153 -11.89 -1.85 0.02
CA TYR A 153 -11.59 -2.86 -0.99
C TYR A 153 -10.09 -2.93 -1.24
N TYR A 154 -9.61 -4.10 -1.62
CA TYR A 154 -8.21 -4.30 -1.95
C TYR A 154 -8.07 -4.83 -3.37
N ASP A 155 -6.99 -4.44 -4.01
CA ASP A 155 -6.68 -4.75 -5.39
C ASP A 155 -5.20 -5.11 -5.51
N ILE A 156 -4.89 -6.08 -6.37
CA ILE A 156 -3.53 -6.54 -6.60
C ILE A 156 -3.29 -6.56 -8.11
N ALA A 157 -2.22 -5.92 -8.55
CA ALA A 157 -1.85 -5.85 -9.96
C ALA A 157 -0.35 -6.08 -10.15
N ALA A 158 0.03 -6.55 -11.34
CA ALA A 158 1.41 -6.88 -11.67
C ALA A 158 1.83 -6.21 -12.98
N ASN A 159 3.08 -5.75 -13.08
CA ASN A 159 3.59 -5.15 -14.31
C ASN A 159 3.83 -6.20 -15.41
N GLU A 160 4.18 -5.74 -16.61
CA GLU A 160 4.44 -6.60 -17.78
C GLU A 160 5.49 -7.68 -17.50
N VAL A 161 6.57 -7.32 -16.80
CA VAL A 161 7.65 -8.26 -16.45
C VAL A 161 7.13 -9.41 -15.57
N SER A 162 6.34 -9.11 -14.54
CA SER A 162 5.69 -10.13 -13.70
C SER A 162 4.67 -10.95 -14.50
N TYR A 163 3.88 -10.30 -15.34
CA TYR A 163 2.88 -10.94 -16.19
C TYR A 163 3.49 -11.95 -17.15
N ASP A 164 4.51 -11.53 -17.89
CA ASP A 164 5.22 -12.34 -18.87
C ASP A 164 5.85 -13.56 -18.20
N TYR A 165 6.45 -13.39 -17.02
CA TYR A 165 6.96 -14.51 -16.24
C TYR A 165 5.86 -15.53 -15.88
N ILE A 166 4.70 -15.05 -15.44
CA ILE A 166 3.56 -15.92 -15.12
C ILE A 166 3.06 -16.66 -16.37
N VAL A 167 2.90 -15.95 -17.49
CA VAL A 167 2.36 -16.52 -18.74
C VAL A 167 3.34 -17.51 -19.39
N GLN A 168 4.61 -17.15 -19.51
CA GLN A 168 5.64 -17.98 -20.13
C GLN A 168 5.86 -19.31 -19.39
N ASN A 169 5.67 -19.32 -18.07
CA ASN A 169 5.77 -20.52 -17.24
C ASN A 169 4.42 -21.23 -17.04
N HIS A 170 3.35 -20.75 -17.65
CA HIS A 170 1.97 -21.24 -17.43
C HIS A 170 1.52 -21.23 -15.97
N PHE A 171 2.08 -20.34 -15.13
CA PHE A 171 1.78 -20.28 -13.70
C PHE A 171 0.41 -19.69 -13.36
N TYR A 172 -0.36 -19.26 -14.37
CA TYR A 172 -1.79 -18.96 -14.22
C TYR A 172 -2.63 -20.24 -14.01
N ASP A 173 -2.14 -21.41 -14.44
CA ASP A 173 -2.75 -22.72 -14.26
C ASP A 173 -2.32 -23.34 -12.93
N LEU A 174 -3.28 -23.63 -12.05
CA LEU A 174 -3.02 -24.24 -10.74
C LEU A 174 -2.32 -25.59 -10.84
N SER A 175 -2.66 -26.40 -11.85
CA SER A 175 -2.07 -27.74 -12.03
C SER A 175 -0.58 -27.67 -12.35
N VAL A 176 -0.13 -26.56 -12.94
CA VAL A 176 1.29 -26.28 -13.23
C VAL A 176 1.97 -25.66 -12.02
N VAL A 177 1.48 -24.52 -11.53
CA VAL A 177 2.18 -23.77 -10.47
C VAL A 177 2.21 -24.50 -9.13
N SER A 178 1.25 -25.38 -8.84
CA SER A 178 1.29 -26.20 -7.62
C SER A 178 2.46 -27.21 -7.60
N GLN A 179 3.00 -27.58 -8.77
CA GLN A 179 4.12 -28.49 -8.91
C GLN A 179 5.47 -27.76 -9.03
N ALA A 180 5.46 -26.43 -9.19
CA ALA A 180 6.65 -25.63 -9.34
C ALA A 180 7.50 -25.64 -8.06
N ARG A 181 8.80 -25.94 -8.22
CA ARG A 181 9.77 -26.01 -7.11
C ARG A 181 10.68 -24.79 -7.02
N ASN A 182 10.80 -24.04 -8.11
CA ASN A 182 11.68 -22.88 -8.21
C ASN A 182 10.96 -21.75 -8.94
N ILE A 183 10.14 -21.02 -8.18
CA ILE A 183 9.57 -19.76 -8.65
C ILE A 183 10.59 -18.68 -8.29
N ALA A 184 11.09 -17.96 -9.29
CA ALA A 184 12.02 -16.85 -9.14
C ALA A 184 11.70 -15.80 -10.20
N PHE A 185 11.08 -14.69 -9.79
CA PHE A 185 10.75 -13.61 -10.72
C PHE A 185 12.02 -12.98 -11.30
N PRO A 186 11.97 -12.49 -12.55
CA PRO A 186 13.06 -11.71 -13.13
C PRO A 186 13.18 -10.34 -12.46
N ALA A 187 14.35 -9.71 -12.58
CA ALA A 187 14.55 -8.32 -12.16
C ALA A 187 13.56 -7.39 -12.87
N GLN A 188 13.15 -6.32 -12.19
CA GLN A 188 12.11 -5.36 -12.57
C GLN A 188 10.67 -5.89 -12.48
N ALA A 189 10.46 -7.14 -12.05
CA ALA A 189 9.13 -7.59 -11.64
C ALA A 189 8.58 -6.65 -10.55
N THR A 190 7.35 -6.19 -10.75
CA THR A 190 6.67 -5.29 -9.84
C THR A 190 5.28 -5.83 -9.52
N GLU A 191 4.92 -5.76 -8.24
CA GLU A 191 3.59 -6.02 -7.73
C GLU A 191 3.07 -4.78 -6.99
N ILE A 192 1.80 -4.48 -7.22
CA ILE A 192 1.08 -3.41 -6.55
C ILE A 192 -0.01 -4.04 -5.71
N LYS A 193 -0.16 -3.56 -4.48
CA LYS A 193 -1.35 -3.82 -3.68
C LYS A 193 -1.96 -2.48 -3.26
N ALA A 194 -3.21 -2.25 -3.63
CA ALA A 194 -3.92 -1.01 -3.36
C ALA A 194 -5.08 -1.25 -2.38
N ALA A 195 -5.30 -0.29 -1.48
CA ALA A 195 -6.47 -0.21 -0.61
C ALA A 195 -7.31 0.98 -1.07
N TRP A 196 -8.60 0.75 -1.21
CA TRP A 196 -9.56 1.63 -1.83
C TRP A 196 -10.76 1.82 -0.93
N ARG A 197 -11.14 3.07 -0.65
CA ARG A 197 -12.42 3.37 0.01
C ARG A 197 -13.45 3.86 -1.00
N VAL A 198 -14.73 3.65 -0.70
CA VAL A 198 -15.83 4.26 -1.47
C VAL A 198 -15.87 5.76 -1.17
N LEU A 199 -15.86 6.59 -2.23
CA LEU A 199 -16.07 8.03 -2.08
C LEU A 199 -17.56 8.35 -2.23
N THR A 200 -18.08 9.16 -1.31
CA THR A 200 -19.47 9.62 -1.29
C THR A 200 -19.56 11.11 -1.64
N PRO A 201 -20.76 11.67 -1.86
CA PRO A 201 -20.90 13.12 -2.08
C PRO A 201 -20.39 14.01 -0.92
N GLN A 202 -20.15 13.42 0.26
CA GLN A 202 -19.58 14.09 1.42
C GLN A 202 -18.03 14.10 1.40
N ASP A 203 -17.40 13.47 0.41
CA ASP A 203 -15.95 13.48 0.22
C ASP A 203 -15.47 14.59 -0.70
N ASN A 204 -14.27 15.09 -0.40
CA ASN A 204 -13.52 15.87 -1.37
C ASN A 204 -12.71 14.94 -2.28
N ALA A 205 -13.34 14.44 -3.35
CA ALA A 205 -12.71 13.53 -4.31
C ALA A 205 -11.43 14.11 -4.96
N ALA A 206 -11.28 15.44 -5.02
CA ALA A 206 -10.07 16.08 -5.56
C ALA A 206 -8.80 15.85 -4.70
N ARG A 207 -8.96 15.26 -3.50
CA ARG A 207 -7.85 14.86 -2.62
C ARG A 207 -7.39 13.41 -2.82
N TYR A 208 -8.05 12.66 -3.68
CA TYR A 208 -7.79 11.23 -3.87
C TYR A 208 -7.41 10.92 -5.32
N PHE A 209 -6.49 9.99 -5.52
CA PHE A 209 -6.48 9.22 -6.75
C PHE A 209 -7.77 8.44 -6.84
N THR A 210 -8.46 8.56 -7.97
CA THR A 210 -9.77 7.94 -8.15
C THR A 210 -9.76 6.89 -9.25
N THR A 211 -10.67 5.93 -9.12
CA THR A 211 -11.01 4.97 -10.16
C THR A 211 -12.49 4.61 -10.06
N ARG A 212 -13.09 4.17 -11.16
CA ARG A 212 -14.41 3.53 -11.14
C ARG A 212 -14.23 2.02 -11.15
N ALA A 213 -14.99 1.33 -10.31
CA ALA A 213 -14.96 -0.12 -10.22
C ALA A 213 -16.35 -0.67 -9.92
N GLN A 214 -16.60 -1.91 -10.34
CA GLN A 214 -17.67 -2.73 -9.79
C GLN A 214 -17.22 -3.24 -8.42
N VAL A 215 -17.98 -2.98 -7.38
CA VAL A 215 -17.65 -3.41 -6.02
C VAL A 215 -18.69 -4.37 -5.46
N ALA A 216 -18.23 -5.50 -4.93
CA ALA A 216 -19.11 -6.50 -4.33
C ALA A 216 -19.88 -5.92 -3.13
N GLN A 217 -21.15 -6.30 -3.00
CA GLN A 217 -22.02 -5.91 -1.90
C GLN A 217 -22.11 -7.00 -0.84
N PHE A 218 -22.22 -6.60 0.42
CA PHE A 218 -22.21 -7.48 1.57
C PHE A 218 -23.36 -7.16 2.54
N ASN A 219 -23.88 -8.17 3.22
CA ASN A 219 -24.84 -7.97 4.30
C ASN A 219 -24.16 -7.51 5.60
N SER A 220 -24.91 -7.34 6.69
CA SER A 220 -24.34 -6.89 7.98
C SER A 220 -23.40 -7.86 8.67
N GLN A 221 -23.37 -9.11 8.24
CA GLN A 221 -22.42 -10.12 8.69
C GLN A 221 -21.20 -10.22 7.77
N GLY A 222 -21.09 -9.34 6.76
CA GLY A 222 -20.04 -9.33 5.74
C GLY A 222 -20.06 -10.54 4.82
N VAL A 223 -21.23 -11.18 4.67
CA VAL A 223 -21.42 -12.22 3.66
C VAL A 223 -21.76 -11.54 2.34
N ALA A 224 -21.04 -11.92 1.28
CA ALA A 224 -21.28 -11.40 -0.06
C ALA A 224 -22.71 -11.73 -0.51
N THR A 225 -23.40 -10.74 -1.07
CA THR A 225 -24.78 -10.87 -1.57
C THR A 225 -24.85 -11.50 -2.96
N GLY A 226 -23.70 -11.68 -3.63
CA GLY A 226 -23.63 -12.09 -5.04
C GLY A 226 -23.89 -10.96 -6.04
N THR A 227 -24.04 -9.72 -5.57
CA THR A 227 -24.24 -8.54 -6.44
C THR A 227 -23.06 -7.57 -6.36
N THR A 228 -22.85 -6.82 -7.45
CA THR A 228 -21.89 -5.72 -7.51
C THR A 228 -22.60 -4.42 -7.85
N VAL A 229 -22.04 -3.28 -7.44
CA VAL A 229 -22.49 -1.94 -7.84
C VAL A 229 -21.30 -1.15 -8.36
N GLU A 230 -21.53 -0.24 -9.30
CA GLU A 230 -20.49 0.71 -9.69
C GLU A 230 -20.26 1.73 -8.56
N ALA A 231 -19.00 1.97 -8.22
CA ALA A 231 -18.60 2.97 -7.25
C ALA A 231 -17.39 3.77 -7.75
N THR A 232 -17.29 5.03 -7.32
CA THR A 232 -16.05 5.81 -7.41
C THR A 232 -15.25 5.55 -6.15
N LEU A 233 -14.02 5.07 -6.33
CA LEU A 233 -13.12 4.71 -5.25
C LEU A 233 -12.00 5.74 -5.11
N GLY A 234 -11.55 5.96 -3.88
CA GLY A 234 -10.39 6.79 -3.54
C GLY A 234 -9.27 5.94 -2.95
N LEU A 235 -8.05 6.10 -3.47
CA LEU A 235 -6.89 5.34 -3.00
C LEU A 235 -6.53 5.80 -1.59
N VAL A 236 -6.49 4.86 -0.65
CA VAL A 236 -6.15 5.12 0.77
C VAL A 236 -4.84 4.47 1.20
N GLY A 237 -4.40 3.41 0.51
CA GLY A 237 -3.12 2.76 0.76
C GLY A 237 -2.55 2.13 -0.50
N LEU A 238 -1.23 2.12 -0.64
CA LEU A 238 -0.54 1.56 -1.80
C LEU A 238 0.79 0.94 -1.39
N HIS A 239 0.95 -0.35 -1.66
CA HIS A 239 2.23 -1.02 -1.64
C HIS A 239 2.77 -1.11 -3.06
N ILE A 240 4.02 -0.72 -3.24
CA ILE A 240 4.79 -0.90 -4.46
C ILE A 240 5.95 -1.85 -4.11
N ILE A 241 5.97 -3.03 -4.72
CA ILE A 241 6.89 -4.10 -4.37
C ILE A 241 7.70 -4.42 -5.63
N VAL A 242 9.01 -4.15 -5.62
CA VAL A 242 9.86 -4.25 -6.83
C VAL A 242 11.01 -5.21 -6.59
N LYS A 243 11.19 -6.17 -7.49
CA LYS A 243 12.42 -6.98 -7.56
C LYS A 243 13.52 -6.18 -8.26
N ALA A 244 14.15 -5.28 -7.52
CA ALA A 244 15.13 -4.35 -8.08
C ALA A 244 16.36 -5.10 -8.64
N PRO A 245 16.94 -4.66 -9.77
CA PRO A 245 18.21 -5.21 -10.25
C PRO A 245 19.28 -5.16 -9.16
N GLY A 246 20.02 -6.26 -8.99
CA GLY A 246 21.03 -6.40 -7.94
C GLY A 246 20.49 -6.82 -6.57
N TYR A 247 19.19 -7.09 -6.43
CA TYR A 247 18.59 -7.61 -5.21
C TYR A 247 18.02 -9.03 -5.43
N PRO A 248 18.46 -10.03 -4.64
CA PRO A 248 17.87 -11.36 -4.66
C PRO A 248 16.47 -11.39 -4.03
N GLN A 249 16.24 -10.58 -2.99
CA GLN A 249 14.89 -10.29 -2.46
C GLN A 249 14.31 -9.02 -3.11
N TRP A 250 13.17 -8.54 -2.63
CA TRP A 250 12.49 -7.38 -3.21
C TRP A 250 12.79 -6.09 -2.44
N VAL A 251 12.19 -4.97 -2.83
CA VAL A 251 12.14 -3.70 -2.10
C VAL A 251 10.66 -3.33 -1.96
N TRP A 252 10.24 -2.93 -0.76
CA TRP A 252 8.83 -2.70 -0.42
C TRP A 252 8.63 -1.24 -0.02
N SER A 253 7.86 -0.51 -0.82
CA SER A 253 7.47 0.87 -0.55
C SER A 253 6.01 0.91 -0.15
N THR A 254 5.68 1.57 0.97
CA THR A 254 4.28 1.70 1.41
C THR A 254 3.86 3.16 1.57
N PHE A 255 2.84 3.54 0.81
CA PHE A 255 2.24 4.87 0.77
C PHE A 255 0.82 4.83 1.30
N GLU A 256 0.37 5.93 1.87
CA GLU A 256 -0.99 6.09 2.37
C GLU A 256 -1.49 7.51 2.12
N GLN A 257 -2.82 7.66 2.14
CA GLN A 257 -3.48 8.95 2.00
C GLN A 257 -3.46 9.69 3.36
N VAL A 258 -3.15 10.99 3.34
CA VAL A 258 -2.89 11.78 4.57
C VAL A 258 -4.12 12.01 5.46
N ASP A 259 -5.32 11.85 4.92
CA ASP A 259 -6.60 11.93 5.63
C ASP A 259 -7.08 10.55 6.10
N ASN A 260 -6.23 9.51 6.16
CA ASN A 260 -6.62 8.24 6.78
C ASN A 260 -6.77 8.37 8.30
N VAL A 261 -5.74 8.88 8.95
CA VAL A 261 -5.64 9.12 10.40
C VAL A 261 -4.80 10.38 10.65
N PRO A 262 -4.92 11.05 11.81
CA PRO A 262 -4.07 12.20 12.13
C PRO A 262 -2.58 11.87 12.02
N GLY A 263 -1.87 12.60 11.16
CA GLY A 263 -0.43 12.85 11.27
C GLY A 263 -0.22 14.16 12.01
N GLY A 264 0.92 14.36 12.68
CA GLY A 264 1.19 15.48 13.62
C GLY A 264 0.98 16.92 13.14
N SER A 265 0.47 17.16 11.93
CA SER A 265 -0.02 18.46 11.44
C SER A 265 -1.49 18.31 11.00
N GLY A 266 -2.40 18.72 11.89
CA GLY A 266 -3.84 18.58 11.73
C GLY A 266 -4.39 19.15 10.43
N SER A 267 -4.98 18.27 9.63
CA SER A 267 -6.02 18.61 8.67
C SER A 267 -7.36 18.59 9.42
N ALA A 268 -8.14 19.66 9.31
CA ALA A 268 -9.49 19.78 9.88
C ALA A 268 -10.57 19.01 9.08
N SER A 269 -10.17 18.16 8.14
CA SER A 269 -11.07 17.29 7.39
C SER A 269 -11.44 16.06 8.23
N PRO A 270 -12.67 15.52 8.15
CA PRO A 270 -12.97 14.23 8.76
C PRO A 270 -12.01 13.18 8.18
N TYR A 271 -11.29 12.50 9.07
CA TYR A 271 -10.39 11.41 8.70
C TYR A 271 -11.20 10.19 8.26
N SER A 272 -10.62 9.41 7.36
CA SER A 272 -11.26 8.24 6.74
C SER A 272 -11.48 7.12 7.76
N TYR A 273 -10.54 6.93 8.69
CA TYR A 273 -10.56 5.81 9.64
C TYR A 273 -10.38 6.22 11.10
N TYR A 274 -10.15 7.50 11.41
CA TYR A 274 -9.92 7.93 12.79
C TYR A 274 -11.20 8.48 13.45
N ASP A 275 -11.42 8.08 14.70
CA ASP A 275 -12.46 8.60 15.59
C ASP A 275 -11.80 9.05 16.90
N ALA A 276 -11.91 10.35 17.21
CA ALA A 276 -11.35 10.93 18.43
C ALA A 276 -12.10 10.50 19.71
N SER A 277 -13.34 10.03 19.57
CA SER A 277 -14.18 9.56 20.68
C SER A 277 -14.02 8.07 20.96
N ALA A 278 -13.34 7.33 20.06
CA ALA A 278 -13.12 5.90 20.22
C ALA A 278 -12.28 5.60 21.47
N PRO A 279 -12.72 4.69 22.37
CA PRO A 279 -11.92 4.24 23.48
C PRO A 279 -10.60 3.63 23.00
N ALA A 280 -9.49 3.90 23.71
CA ALA A 280 -8.16 3.40 23.33
C ALA A 280 -8.11 1.86 23.17
N SER A 281 -8.94 1.12 23.91
CA SER A 281 -9.07 -0.35 23.81
C SER A 281 -9.79 -0.84 22.55
N SER A 282 -10.46 0.05 21.81
CA SER A 282 -11.19 -0.28 20.57
C SER A 282 -10.41 0.09 19.30
N VAL A 283 -9.42 0.98 19.41
CA VAL A 283 -8.63 1.45 18.27
C VAL A 283 -7.67 0.34 17.80
N ASN A 284 -7.52 0.21 16.48
CA ASN A 284 -6.69 -0.83 15.83
C ASN A 284 -7.04 -2.25 16.30
N GLN A 285 -8.29 -2.50 16.66
CA GLN A 285 -8.77 -3.83 16.97
C GLN A 285 -9.48 -4.44 15.77
N SER A 286 -9.11 -5.66 15.43
CA SER A 286 -9.85 -6.43 14.44
C SER A 286 -11.32 -6.56 14.87
N PRO A 287 -12.29 -6.30 13.98
CA PRO A 287 -13.71 -6.55 14.24
C PRO A 287 -14.07 -8.04 14.15
N CYS A 288 -13.13 -8.88 13.71
CA CYS A 288 -13.35 -10.29 13.41
C CYS A 288 -12.84 -11.21 14.51
N THR A 289 -13.59 -12.29 14.75
CA THR A 289 -13.08 -13.54 15.29
C THR A 289 -12.92 -14.52 14.14
N TRP A 290 -11.69 -14.94 13.86
CA TRP A 290 -11.42 -15.90 12.79
C TRP A 290 -11.88 -17.29 13.22
N GLN A 291 -12.77 -17.88 12.43
CA GLN A 291 -13.29 -19.23 12.66
C GLN A 291 -12.98 -20.11 11.46
N GLN A 292 -12.49 -21.32 11.72
CA GLN A 292 -12.25 -22.29 10.68
C GLN A 292 -13.57 -22.90 10.23
N GLN A 293 -13.88 -22.79 8.95
CA GLN A 293 -15.02 -23.41 8.29
C GLN A 293 -14.52 -24.21 7.09
N GLY A 294 -14.31 -25.52 7.30
CA GLY A 294 -13.69 -26.38 6.29
C GLY A 294 -12.20 -26.06 6.10
N SER A 295 -11.79 -25.83 4.84
CA SER A 295 -10.43 -25.36 4.50
C SER A 295 -10.23 -23.87 4.71
N ASP A 296 -11.31 -23.12 4.90
CA ASP A 296 -11.29 -21.67 4.85
C ASP A 296 -11.40 -21.10 6.26
N LEU A 297 -10.77 -19.94 6.46
CA LEU A 297 -10.93 -19.14 7.67
C LEU A 297 -11.88 -18.00 7.32
N ILE A 298 -13.01 -17.94 8.03
CA ILE A 298 -14.01 -16.91 7.84
C ILE A 298 -13.92 -15.88 8.98
N CYS A 299 -14.06 -14.61 8.63
CA CYS A 299 -14.27 -13.56 9.61
C CYS A 299 -15.70 -13.67 10.14
N VAL A 300 -15.85 -13.91 11.43
CA VAL A 300 -17.12 -13.80 12.14
C VAL A 300 -17.10 -12.53 12.97
N PRO A 301 -18.08 -11.62 12.84
CA PRO A 301 -18.08 -10.36 13.60
C PRO A 301 -18.07 -10.60 15.11
N LYS A 302 -17.26 -9.83 15.83
CA LYS A 302 -17.32 -9.81 17.30
C LYS A 302 -18.66 -9.25 17.77
N PRO A 303 -19.17 -9.67 18.95
CA PRO A 303 -20.39 -9.11 19.51
C PRO A 303 -20.34 -7.57 19.55
N GLY A 304 -21.39 -6.91 19.05
CA GLY A 304 -21.47 -5.45 18.96
C GLY A 304 -20.83 -4.83 17.71
N THR A 305 -20.25 -5.64 16.81
CA THR A 305 -19.71 -5.20 15.53
C THR A 305 -20.46 -5.81 14.35
N THR A 306 -20.48 -5.11 13.23
CA THR A 306 -21.13 -5.50 11.96
C THR A 306 -20.26 -5.04 10.80
N PHE A 307 -20.59 -5.47 9.58
CA PHE A 307 -19.95 -5.00 8.35
C PHE A 307 -20.27 -3.53 7.99
N GLN A 308 -20.87 -2.79 8.92
CA GLN A 308 -21.15 -1.36 8.81
C GLN A 308 -20.63 -0.59 10.03
N THR A 309 -20.07 -1.29 11.03
CA THR A 309 -19.48 -0.68 12.22
C THR A 309 -18.10 -0.14 11.83
N PRO A 310 -17.84 1.17 11.94
CA PRO A 310 -16.52 1.72 11.63
C PRO A 310 -15.41 1.09 12.47
N ASP A 311 -14.25 0.90 11.86
CA ASP A 311 -13.04 0.41 12.50
C ASP A 311 -12.14 1.61 12.82
N PRO A 312 -12.13 2.12 14.07
CA PRO A 312 -11.29 3.27 14.41
C PRO A 312 -9.82 2.88 14.39
N LEU A 313 -9.03 3.63 13.63
CA LEU A 313 -7.60 3.43 13.48
C LEU A 313 -6.80 4.60 14.04
N THR A 314 -5.61 4.31 14.54
CA THR A 314 -4.57 5.29 14.82
C THR A 314 -3.22 4.78 14.36
N ARG A 315 -2.27 5.70 14.15
CA ARG A 315 -0.89 5.34 13.82
C ARG A 315 -0.16 4.92 15.09
N VAL A 316 0.24 3.65 15.15
CA VAL A 316 1.08 3.13 16.24
C VAL A 316 2.55 3.11 15.83
N THR A 317 2.83 2.75 14.58
CA THR A 317 4.18 2.78 14.03
C THR A 317 4.43 4.16 13.40
N PRO A 318 5.26 5.02 14.01
CA PRO A 318 5.47 6.39 13.52
C PRO A 318 6.24 6.38 12.20
N ILE A 319 5.97 7.39 11.37
CA ILE A 319 6.81 7.70 10.21
C ILE A 319 8.11 8.30 10.75
N ALA A 320 9.26 7.73 10.35
CA ALA A 320 10.57 8.21 10.80
C ALA A 320 10.82 9.67 10.35
N SER A 321 11.60 10.43 11.11
CA SER A 321 11.89 11.85 10.83
C SER A 321 12.49 12.06 9.44
N ASP A 322 13.39 11.17 9.02
CA ASP A 322 14.05 11.24 7.72
C ASP A 322 13.05 10.98 6.58
N THR A 323 12.17 10.00 6.75
CA THR A 323 11.06 9.72 5.83
C THR A 323 10.09 10.90 5.76
N ALA A 324 9.75 11.52 6.90
CA ALA A 324 8.90 12.70 6.96
C ALA A 324 9.54 13.91 6.24
N ALA A 325 10.86 14.09 6.36
CA ALA A 325 11.59 15.13 5.64
C ALA A 325 11.56 14.90 4.12
N VAL A 326 11.74 13.64 3.68
CA VAL A 326 11.59 13.28 2.26
C VAL A 326 10.15 13.50 1.78
N ASN A 327 9.13 13.12 2.57
CA ASN A 327 7.72 13.40 2.26
C ASN A 327 7.48 14.90 2.03
N ALA A 328 7.94 15.76 2.93
CA ALA A 328 7.77 17.20 2.82
C ALA A 328 8.40 17.75 1.53
N GLN A 329 9.60 17.27 1.17
CA GLN A 329 10.28 17.66 -0.07
C GLN A 329 9.48 17.23 -1.32
N TYR A 330 9.07 15.96 -1.41
CA TYR A 330 8.38 15.46 -2.60
C TYR A 330 6.96 16.01 -2.73
N GLN A 331 6.25 16.18 -1.62
CA GLN A 331 4.93 16.83 -1.62
C GLN A 331 5.02 18.26 -2.17
N GLN A 332 6.09 19.01 -1.90
CA GLN A 332 6.33 20.32 -2.53
C GLN A 332 6.57 20.22 -4.05
N ASN A 333 7.25 19.16 -4.52
CA ASN A 333 7.51 18.96 -5.95
C ASN A 333 6.28 18.54 -6.75
N VAL A 334 5.27 17.95 -6.10
CA VAL A 334 4.05 17.43 -6.76
C VAL A 334 2.80 18.27 -6.45
N GLN A 335 2.96 19.52 -6.00
CA GLN A 335 1.85 20.39 -5.57
C GLN A 335 0.76 20.59 -6.62
N GLN A 336 1.05 20.42 -7.92
CA GLN A 336 0.06 20.56 -8.99
C GLN A 336 -0.79 19.31 -9.21
N SER A 337 -0.57 18.25 -8.44
CA SER A 337 -1.21 16.95 -8.58
C SER A 337 -1.81 16.46 -7.27
N VAL A 338 -2.67 15.44 -7.35
CA VAL A 338 -3.27 14.81 -6.17
C VAL A 338 -2.24 14.07 -5.29
N LEU A 339 -1.05 13.77 -5.82
CA LEU A 339 0.02 13.08 -5.10
C LEU A 339 0.46 13.82 -3.82
N ARG A 340 0.22 15.14 -3.73
CA ARG A 340 0.49 15.95 -2.52
C ARG A 340 -0.28 15.49 -1.28
N TYR A 341 -1.36 14.72 -1.46
CA TYR A 341 -2.19 14.16 -0.39
C TYR A 341 -1.82 12.72 -0.02
N TYR A 342 -0.65 12.26 -0.47
CA TYR A 342 -0.08 10.97 -0.13
C TYR A 342 1.25 11.17 0.59
N GLN A 343 1.60 10.20 1.43
CA GLN A 343 2.88 10.18 2.13
C GLN A 343 3.45 8.77 2.15
N LEU A 344 4.77 8.67 2.06
CA LEU A 344 5.49 7.42 2.29
C LEU A 344 5.48 7.14 3.80
N VAL A 345 5.11 5.92 4.17
CA VAL A 345 5.24 5.44 5.55
C VAL A 345 6.66 4.94 5.80
N THR A 346 7.18 4.09 4.92
CA THR A 346 8.57 3.63 4.92
C THR A 346 8.92 2.87 3.64
N THR A 347 10.22 2.77 3.34
CA THR A 347 10.76 1.81 2.37
C THR A 347 11.50 0.70 3.11
N GLN A 348 10.99 -0.52 3.06
CA GLN A 348 11.65 -1.70 3.60
C GLN A 348 12.52 -2.36 2.52
N ARG A 349 13.73 -2.81 2.89
CA ARG A 349 14.68 -3.50 2.02
C ARG A 349 15.53 -4.50 2.80
N PRO A 350 16.21 -5.46 2.15
CA PRO A 350 17.23 -6.29 2.80
C PRO A 350 18.53 -5.48 2.99
N LEU A 351 19.05 -5.38 4.22
CA LEU A 351 20.33 -4.70 4.48
C LEU A 351 21.56 -5.50 4.00
N MET A 352 21.48 -6.83 4.07
CA MET A 352 22.52 -7.76 3.61
C MET A 352 21.91 -8.78 2.65
N PRO A 353 21.53 -8.37 1.43
CA PRO A 353 20.78 -9.22 0.50
C PRO A 353 21.52 -10.50 0.11
N ASP A 354 22.85 -10.42 -0.02
CA ASP A 354 23.69 -11.51 -0.50
C ASP A 354 24.25 -12.38 0.63
N ASN A 355 23.80 -12.20 1.88
CA ASN A 355 24.26 -13.02 2.99
C ASN A 355 23.72 -14.47 2.88
N PRO A 356 24.56 -15.48 2.60
CA PRO A 356 24.10 -16.85 2.43
C PRO A 356 23.53 -17.45 3.72
N GLY A 357 23.90 -16.91 4.90
CA GLY A 357 23.34 -17.29 6.19
C GLY A 357 21.94 -16.73 6.48
N ASN A 358 21.48 -15.77 5.67
CA ASN A 358 20.12 -15.24 5.74
C ASN A 358 19.54 -14.98 4.34
N PRO A 359 19.13 -16.04 3.61
CA PRO A 359 18.65 -15.93 2.23
C PRO A 359 17.33 -15.17 2.10
N LEU A 360 16.61 -14.93 3.20
CA LEU A 360 15.39 -14.10 3.22
C LEU A 360 15.69 -12.60 3.36
N GLY A 361 16.96 -12.25 3.56
CA GLY A 361 17.40 -10.88 3.83
C GLY A 361 17.05 -10.41 5.24
N GLN A 362 17.77 -9.40 5.72
CA GLN A 362 17.45 -8.75 7.00
C GLN A 362 16.53 -7.54 6.74
N PRO A 363 15.26 -7.57 7.18
CA PRO A 363 14.35 -6.46 6.97
C PRO A 363 14.84 -5.20 7.65
N THR A 364 14.98 -4.14 6.86
CA THR A 364 15.41 -2.83 7.35
C THR A 364 14.52 -1.77 6.71
N PRO A 365 13.88 -0.87 7.49
CA PRO A 365 13.70 -1.01 8.93
C PRO A 365 12.93 -2.30 9.24
N ALA A 366 13.02 -2.77 10.48
CA ALA A 366 12.40 -4.04 10.87
C ALA A 366 10.87 -4.01 10.74
N LEU A 367 10.25 -2.83 10.96
CA LEU A 367 8.82 -2.62 10.89
C LEU A 367 8.41 -1.88 9.61
N SER A 368 7.29 -2.31 9.04
CA SER A 368 6.62 -1.63 7.93
C SER A 368 5.11 -1.82 8.11
N ALA A 369 4.38 -0.72 8.31
CA ALA A 369 2.98 -0.77 8.71
C ALA A 369 2.17 0.43 8.18
N ASN A 370 1.43 0.20 7.10
CA ASN A 370 0.39 1.08 6.61
C ASN A 370 -0.86 0.95 7.48
N VAL A 371 -1.50 2.07 7.84
CA VAL A 371 -2.70 1.99 8.69
C VAL A 371 -3.86 1.27 8.00
N THR A 372 -3.91 1.24 6.67
CA THR A 372 -5.00 0.57 5.92
C THR A 372 -4.65 -0.85 5.46
N MET A 373 -3.39 -1.29 5.52
CA MET A 373 -3.00 -2.65 5.11
C MET A 373 -2.61 -3.54 6.29
N GLU A 374 -1.98 -2.95 7.30
CA GLU A 374 -1.50 -3.59 8.52
C GLU A 374 -2.27 -3.10 9.76
N SER A 375 -3.52 -2.66 9.56
CA SER A 375 -4.37 -1.94 10.53
C SER A 375 -4.27 -2.49 11.95
N TYR A 376 -4.33 -3.81 12.08
CA TYR A 376 -4.44 -4.53 13.35
C TYR A 376 -3.13 -5.15 13.84
N ILE A 377 -2.02 -4.98 13.11
CA ILE A 377 -0.71 -5.57 13.42
C ILE A 377 0.46 -4.59 13.28
N GLN A 378 0.19 -3.29 13.23
CA GLN A 378 1.21 -2.26 13.04
C GLN A 378 2.48 -2.45 13.91
N PRO A 379 2.40 -2.80 15.22
CA PRO A 379 3.59 -2.91 16.09
C PRO A 379 4.54 -4.06 15.73
N ASN A 380 4.11 -5.00 14.90
CA ASN A 380 4.87 -6.21 14.60
C ASN A 380 4.83 -6.60 13.11
N SER A 381 4.40 -5.67 12.25
CA SER A 381 4.30 -5.92 10.82
C SER A 381 5.62 -5.70 10.10
N SER A 382 5.88 -6.56 9.12
CA SER A 382 7.03 -6.49 8.22
C SER A 382 6.64 -7.13 6.89
N CYS A 383 6.69 -6.35 5.80
CA CYS A 383 6.36 -6.83 4.46
C CYS A 383 7.25 -8.01 4.08
N MET A 384 8.56 -7.88 4.30
CA MET A 384 9.55 -8.94 4.06
C MET A 384 9.23 -10.23 4.81
N ASN A 385 9.00 -10.14 6.13
CA ASN A 385 8.76 -11.34 6.93
C ASN A 385 7.45 -12.01 6.54
N CYS A 386 6.39 -11.22 6.31
CA CYS A 386 5.11 -11.75 5.85
C CYS A 386 5.27 -12.44 4.48
N HIS A 387 5.83 -11.74 3.50
CA HIS A 387 5.98 -12.24 2.14
C HIS A 387 7.00 -13.38 2.01
N SER A 388 7.97 -13.50 2.91
CA SER A 388 8.89 -14.66 2.94
C SER A 388 8.17 -16.01 3.13
N MET A 389 6.91 -15.97 3.58
CA MET A 389 6.07 -17.15 3.75
C MET A 389 5.30 -17.54 2.49
N ALA A 390 5.31 -16.71 1.45
CA ALA A 390 4.51 -16.91 0.26
C ALA A 390 4.83 -18.25 -0.43
N THR A 391 3.75 -18.96 -0.80
CA THR A 391 3.79 -20.16 -1.64
C THR A 391 2.67 -20.10 -2.67
N ALA A 392 2.77 -20.88 -3.74
CA ALA A 392 1.63 -21.11 -4.61
C ALA A 392 0.49 -21.84 -3.88
N LYS A 393 -0.73 -21.81 -4.42
CA LYS A 393 -1.84 -22.61 -3.87
C LYS A 393 -1.48 -24.10 -4.01
N ASN A 394 -1.76 -24.88 -2.96
CA ASN A 394 -1.45 -26.31 -2.87
C ASN A 394 0.04 -26.68 -3.06
N SER A 395 0.95 -25.72 -2.85
CA SER A 395 2.39 -25.96 -2.91
C SER A 395 3.08 -25.67 -1.56
N PRO A 396 4.01 -26.53 -1.12
CA PRO A 396 4.86 -26.25 0.04
C PRO A 396 6.06 -25.36 -0.32
N TYR A 397 6.33 -25.10 -1.60
CA TYR A 397 7.51 -24.38 -2.07
C TYR A 397 7.29 -22.87 -2.10
N LYS A 398 8.36 -22.12 -1.79
CA LYS A 398 8.35 -20.67 -1.76
C LYS A 398 8.13 -20.09 -3.16
N SER A 399 7.41 -18.97 -3.22
CA SER A 399 7.06 -18.30 -4.47
C SER A 399 7.71 -16.92 -4.61
N ASP A 400 8.99 -16.81 -4.24
CA ASP A 400 9.79 -15.58 -4.36
C ASP A 400 9.07 -14.33 -3.85
N PHE A 401 8.62 -14.38 -2.59
CA PHE A 401 7.88 -13.31 -1.92
C PHE A 401 6.52 -12.93 -2.52
N SER A 402 6.06 -13.59 -3.58
CA SER A 402 4.80 -13.28 -4.25
C SER A 402 3.66 -14.21 -3.84
N TYR A 403 2.53 -13.61 -3.47
CA TYR A 403 1.29 -14.35 -3.23
C TYR A 403 0.35 -14.39 -4.45
N LEU A 404 0.73 -13.82 -5.59
CA LEU A 404 -0.08 -13.86 -6.83
C LEU A 404 -0.50 -15.29 -7.18
N PHE A 405 0.37 -16.27 -7.00
CA PHE A 405 0.09 -17.67 -7.32
C PHE A 405 -0.95 -18.35 -6.40
N LYS A 406 -1.44 -17.66 -5.36
CA LYS A 406 -2.62 -18.11 -4.61
C LYS A 406 -3.91 -17.96 -5.44
N PHE A 407 -3.90 -17.10 -6.45
CA PHE A 407 -5.05 -16.82 -7.31
C PHE A 407 -5.17 -17.77 -8.51
N ALA A 408 -4.14 -18.59 -8.79
CA ALA A 408 -4.15 -19.58 -9.86
C ALA A 408 -5.37 -20.52 -9.77
N LYS A 409 -5.97 -20.79 -10.93
CA LYS A 409 -7.21 -21.56 -11.05
C LYS A 409 -6.91 -22.91 -11.68
N ALA A 410 -7.55 -23.97 -11.17
CA ALA A 410 -7.48 -25.28 -11.79
C ALA A 410 -8.18 -25.25 -13.16
N PRO A 411 -7.69 -26.00 -14.16
CA PRO A 411 -8.45 -26.29 -15.35
C PRO A 411 -9.82 -26.84 -15.00
N ALA A 412 -10.83 -26.55 -15.81
CA ALA A 412 -12.08 -27.29 -15.71
C ALA A 412 -11.72 -28.78 -15.80
N LEU A 413 -12.10 -29.58 -14.79
CA LEU A 413 -12.03 -31.03 -14.92
C LEU A 413 -12.73 -31.36 -16.24
N ALA A 414 -12.02 -32.01 -17.17
CA ALA A 414 -12.68 -32.59 -18.31
C ALA A 414 -13.79 -33.48 -17.74
N ALA A 415 -15.05 -33.13 -18.04
CA ALA A 415 -16.18 -33.97 -17.74
C ALA A 415 -16.13 -35.20 -18.66
N LEU A 416 -15.19 -36.12 -18.41
CA LEU A 416 -14.90 -37.35 -19.13
C LEU A 416 -14.09 -38.23 -18.15
N ASN A 417 -14.49 -39.41 -17.67
CA ASN A 417 -15.55 -40.35 -18.00
C ASN A 417 -16.04 -41.00 -16.69
N LYS A 418 -17.35 -41.02 -16.45
CA LYS A 418 -17.96 -41.92 -15.44
C LYS A 418 -19.06 -42.81 -16.02
N ASP A 419 -19.16 -42.87 -17.34
CA ASP A 419 -19.98 -43.82 -18.08
C ASP A 419 -19.06 -44.49 -19.11
N GLU A 420 -18.46 -45.62 -18.73
CA GLU A 420 -17.83 -46.70 -19.54
C GLU A 420 -16.69 -47.36 -18.73
N GLU A 421 -17.04 -48.18 -17.74
CA GLU A 421 -16.80 -49.64 -17.68
C GLU A 421 -17.34 -50.24 -16.37
#